data_AF-A0AAD3M2Q4-F1
#
_entry.id   AF-A0AAD3M2Q4-F1
#
_cell.length_a   1.000
_cell.length_b   1.000
_cell.length_c   1.000
_cell.angle_alpha   90.00
_cell.angle_beta   90.00
_cell.angle_gamma   90.00
#
_symmetry.space_group_name_H-M   'P 1'
#
loop_
_entity.id
_entity.type
_entity.pdbx_description
1 polymer ?
#
loop_
_entity_poly.entity_id
_entity_poly.type
_entity_poly.pdbx_seq_one_letter_code
_entity_poly.pdbx_strand_id
1 'polypeptide(L)'
;RHLVCGPVKTPGSHLTAAQYLQLRRGQMKEASEMKYGDQVEGQTWDDIIRVMTSATVRFELLSTVHTSPVTLDVQREGGVSTKGPRGGVFVMYNCARLHTLFDSYERGVEKGLYPEIPEGSQLDFSALKEEGEWLLLFNYLIPFSELLDQSGQALDGEGGGARVNIKTEQICKFLVSLSKDFSSYYNRVHVLGEPLPHLFNQMFCRLYLLRALRELYHSALDTLNLPPIRQL
;
A
#
# COMPACT_ATOMS: atom_id res chain seq x y z
N ARG A 1 -23.00 20.15 4.59
CA ARG A 1 -21.78 19.79 5.36
C ARG A 1 -20.56 20.31 4.60
N HIS A 2 -19.54 20.82 5.28
CA HIS A 2 -18.37 21.50 4.70
C HIS A 2 -17.08 20.81 5.16
N LEU A 3 -16.25 20.43 4.19
CA LEU A 3 -14.88 20.01 4.43
C LEU A 3 -13.96 21.23 4.39
N VAL A 4 -13.14 21.44 5.42
CA VAL A 4 -12.21 22.59 5.48
C VAL A 4 -10.80 22.09 5.24
N CYS A 5 -10.20 22.45 4.13
CA CYS A 5 -8.82 22.08 3.82
C CYS A 5 -7.85 23.21 4.12
N GLY A 6 -6.71 22.87 4.74
CA GLY A 6 -5.59 23.79 4.89
C GLY A 6 -4.95 24.12 3.54
N PRO A 7 -4.23 25.25 3.44
CA PRO A 7 -3.61 25.67 2.19
C PRO A 7 -2.44 24.75 1.84
N VAL A 8 -2.26 24.51 0.53
CA VAL A 8 -1.07 23.86 -0.01
C VAL A 8 -0.01 24.93 -0.29
N LYS A 9 1.20 24.72 0.20
CA LYS A 9 2.34 25.63 0.09
C LYS A 9 3.45 24.99 -0.72
N THR A 10 4.03 25.77 -1.63
CA THR A 10 5.24 25.43 -2.40
C THR A 10 6.29 26.52 -2.14
N PRO A 11 7.07 26.43 -1.06
CA PRO A 11 7.99 27.50 -0.68
C PRO A 11 8.96 27.83 -1.81
N GLY A 12 9.09 29.12 -2.16
CA GLY A 12 10.01 29.57 -3.20
C GLY A 12 9.60 29.21 -4.64
N SER A 13 8.39 28.71 -4.87
CA SER A 13 7.89 28.36 -6.20
C SER A 13 6.39 28.62 -6.35
N HIS A 14 5.97 29.05 -7.54
CA HIS A 14 4.56 29.20 -7.91
C HIS A 14 4.21 28.15 -8.97
N LEU A 15 4.20 26.87 -8.58
CA LEU A 15 3.80 25.80 -9.47
C LEU A 15 2.28 25.70 -9.57
N THR A 16 1.78 25.51 -10.79
CA THR A 16 0.43 25.02 -11.01
C THR A 16 0.34 23.53 -10.65
N ALA A 17 -0.87 23.02 -10.39
CA ALA A 17 -1.08 21.59 -10.15
C ALA A 17 -0.55 20.72 -11.31
N ALA A 18 -0.74 21.16 -12.56
CA ALA A 18 -0.25 20.45 -13.74
C ALA A 18 1.29 20.38 -13.78
N GLN A 19 1.98 21.49 -13.45
CA GLN A 19 3.44 21.51 -13.38
C GLN A 19 3.96 20.62 -12.25
N TYR A 20 3.30 20.60 -11.10
CA TYR A 20 3.65 19.73 -9.98
C TYR A 20 3.47 18.24 -10.31
N LEU A 21 2.35 17.88 -10.94
CA LEU A 21 2.12 16.50 -11.41
C LEU A 21 3.18 16.07 -12.43
N GLN A 22 3.53 16.95 -13.37
CA GLN A 22 4.57 16.67 -14.36
C GLN A 22 5.96 16.51 -13.71
N LEU A 23 6.28 17.34 -12.71
CA LEU A 23 7.50 17.21 -11.92
C LEU A 23 7.56 15.83 -11.23
N ARG A 24 6.50 15.44 -10.52
CA ARG A 24 6.44 14.14 -9.83
C ARG A 24 6.45 12.96 -10.79
N ARG A 25 5.87 13.10 -11.99
CA ARG A 25 5.97 12.09 -13.06
C ARG A 25 7.39 11.95 -13.56
N GLY A 26 8.09 13.06 -13.81
CA GLY A 26 9.49 13.06 -14.23
C GLY A 26 10.38 12.37 -13.20
N GLN A 27 10.24 12.73 -11.92
CA GLN A 27 10.99 12.11 -10.82
C GLN A 27 10.70 10.62 -10.67
N MET A 28 9.44 10.20 -10.86
CA MET A 28 9.08 8.78 -10.82
C MET A 28 9.71 8.01 -11.98
N LYS A 29 9.68 8.57 -13.19
CA LYS A 29 10.31 7.97 -14.38
C LYS A 29 11.82 7.82 -14.18
N GLU A 30 12.50 8.87 -13.75
CA GLU A 30 13.94 8.84 -13.48
C GLU A 30 14.28 7.81 -12.40
N ALA A 31 13.50 7.74 -11.31
CA ALA A 31 13.70 6.75 -10.26
C ALA A 31 13.48 5.30 -10.76
N SER A 32 12.51 5.08 -11.65
CA SER A 32 12.29 3.80 -12.30
C SER A 32 13.45 3.44 -13.22
N GLU A 33 13.90 4.34 -14.08
CA GLU A 33 15.04 4.14 -14.99
C GLU A 33 16.33 3.82 -14.22
N MET A 34 16.59 4.52 -13.12
CA MET A 34 17.73 4.22 -12.24
C MET A 34 17.68 2.81 -11.63
N LYS A 35 16.48 2.27 -11.37
CA LYS A 35 16.30 0.97 -10.70
C LYS A 35 16.22 -0.21 -11.68
N TYR A 36 15.58 0.00 -12.83
CA TYR A 36 15.25 -1.08 -13.78
C TYR A 36 15.94 -0.92 -15.14
N GLY A 37 16.68 0.18 -15.36
CA GLY A 37 17.43 0.44 -16.58
C GLY A 37 16.55 0.59 -17.82
N ASP A 38 17.07 0.16 -18.97
CA ASP A 38 16.42 0.27 -20.29
C ASP A 38 15.12 -0.54 -20.42
N GLN A 39 14.74 -1.33 -19.39
CA GLN A 39 13.46 -2.03 -19.37
C GLN A 39 12.27 -1.10 -19.16
N VAL A 40 12.49 0.16 -18.75
CA VAL A 40 11.45 1.15 -18.45
C VAL A 40 10.92 1.79 -19.75
N GLU A 41 10.29 0.98 -20.58
CA GLU A 41 9.72 1.41 -21.85
C GLU A 41 8.32 0.82 -22.10
N GLY A 42 7.55 1.49 -22.97
CA GLY A 42 6.23 1.04 -23.40
C GLY A 42 5.07 1.32 -22.43
N GLN A 43 3.87 0.96 -22.86
CA GLN A 43 2.61 1.34 -22.21
C GLN A 43 2.49 0.83 -20.76
N THR A 44 3.00 -0.37 -20.49
CA THR A 44 2.97 -0.96 -19.14
C THR A 44 3.74 -0.11 -18.13
N TRP A 45 4.93 0.37 -18.50
CA TRP A 45 5.72 1.25 -17.64
C TRP A 45 5.11 2.64 -17.51
N ASP A 46 4.55 3.19 -18.58
CA ASP A 46 3.80 4.44 -18.52
C ASP A 46 2.62 4.37 -17.54
N ASP A 47 1.90 3.24 -17.53
CA ASP A 47 0.79 2.99 -16.59
C ASP A 47 1.29 2.85 -15.15
N ILE A 48 2.38 2.09 -14.92
CA ILE A 48 3.02 1.95 -13.61
C ILE A 48 3.47 3.31 -13.09
N ILE A 49 4.22 4.08 -13.89
CA ILE A 49 4.70 5.41 -13.52
C ILE A 49 3.53 6.32 -13.19
N ARG A 50 2.45 6.31 -13.98
CA ARG A 50 1.24 7.08 -13.72
C ARG A 50 0.63 6.74 -12.36
N VAL A 51 0.46 5.45 -12.05
CA VAL A 51 -0.13 5.02 -10.77
C VAL A 51 0.80 5.36 -9.60
N MET A 52 2.10 5.17 -9.75
CA MET A 52 3.09 5.48 -8.72
C MET A 52 3.18 6.99 -8.44
N THR A 53 3.17 7.83 -9.47
CA THR A 53 3.07 9.30 -9.33
C THR A 53 1.78 9.69 -8.62
N SER A 54 0.65 9.08 -9.01
CA SER A 54 -0.65 9.29 -8.38
C SER A 54 -0.64 8.94 -6.89
N ALA A 55 0.03 7.84 -6.51
CA ALA A 55 0.24 7.42 -5.13
C ALA A 55 1.12 8.40 -4.36
N THR A 56 2.25 8.82 -4.91
CA THR A 56 3.13 9.83 -4.30
C THR A 56 2.35 11.10 -3.96
N VAL A 57 1.67 11.69 -4.94
CA VAL A 57 0.96 12.96 -4.79
C VAL A 57 -0.17 12.84 -3.75
N ARG A 58 -0.95 11.76 -3.79
CA ARG A 58 -2.01 11.53 -2.80
C ARG A 58 -1.45 11.36 -1.40
N PHE A 59 -0.38 10.60 -1.21
CA PHE A 59 0.22 10.46 0.11
C PHE A 59 0.80 11.78 0.61
N GLU A 60 1.41 12.60 -0.24
CA GLU A 60 1.90 13.93 0.15
C GLU A 60 0.78 14.85 0.63
N LEU A 61 -0.39 14.81 -0.03
CA LEU A 61 -1.53 15.65 0.31
C LEU A 61 -2.37 15.10 1.48
N LEU A 62 -2.57 13.78 1.54
CA LEU A 62 -3.53 13.14 2.44
C LEU A 62 -2.91 12.61 3.73
N SER A 63 -1.57 12.53 3.84
CA SER A 63 -0.90 12.10 5.09
C SER A 63 -0.87 13.17 6.18
N THR A 64 -1.42 14.34 5.90
CA THR A 64 -1.55 15.45 6.85
C THR A 64 -3.01 15.67 7.17
N VAL A 65 -3.32 16.02 8.42
CA VAL A 65 -4.69 16.35 8.84
C VAL A 65 -5.26 17.40 7.90
N HIS A 66 -6.44 17.16 7.34
CA HIS A 66 -6.99 17.95 6.24
C HIS A 66 -7.07 19.47 6.54
N THR A 67 -7.27 19.90 7.79
CA THR A 67 -7.30 21.32 8.18
C THR A 67 -5.93 21.99 8.29
N SER A 68 -4.85 21.22 8.32
CA SER A 68 -3.49 21.72 8.46
C SER A 68 -2.90 22.12 7.10
N PRO A 69 -2.04 23.15 7.04
CA PRO A 69 -1.30 23.45 5.81
C PRO A 69 -0.41 22.27 5.38
N VAL A 70 -0.37 21.99 4.08
CA VAL A 70 0.53 21.01 3.48
C VAL A 70 1.66 21.74 2.76
N THR A 71 2.90 21.43 3.08
CA THR A 71 4.07 22.00 2.38
C THR A 71 4.64 20.94 1.45
N LEU A 72 4.59 21.19 0.14
CA LEU A 72 5.13 20.30 -0.88
C LEU A 72 6.60 20.62 -1.13
N ASP A 73 7.42 19.57 -1.17
CA ASP A 73 8.83 19.71 -1.52
C ASP A 73 9.00 19.75 -3.05
N VAL A 74 9.42 20.91 -3.56
CA VAL A 74 9.56 21.18 -4.99
C VAL A 74 11.02 21.09 -5.46
N GLN A 75 11.94 20.61 -4.61
CA GLN A 75 13.35 20.47 -5.00
C GLN A 75 13.50 19.53 -6.20
N ARG A 76 14.25 20.01 -7.20
CA ARG A 76 14.55 19.28 -8.45
C ARG A 76 15.67 18.26 -8.29
N GLU A 77 16.60 18.52 -7.37
CA GLU A 77 17.79 17.70 -7.14
C GLU A 77 17.76 17.13 -5.72
N GLY A 78 17.91 15.82 -5.60
CA GLY A 78 17.80 15.09 -4.35
C GLY A 78 16.75 14.00 -4.47
N GLY A 79 17.20 12.78 -4.76
CA GLY A 79 16.32 11.62 -4.88
C GLY A 79 15.34 11.56 -3.71
N VAL A 80 14.04 11.43 -4.04
CA VAL A 80 12.87 11.37 -3.14
C VAL A 80 13.30 11.07 -1.70
N SER A 81 13.27 12.00 -0.75
CA SER A 81 13.75 11.74 0.62
C SER A 81 13.12 10.48 1.23
N THR A 82 13.91 9.62 1.89
CA THR A 82 13.43 8.43 2.62
C THR A 82 12.64 8.78 3.89
N LYS A 83 12.65 10.04 4.30
CA LYS A 83 11.84 10.59 5.38
C LYS A 83 10.89 11.63 4.79
N GLY A 84 9.75 11.17 4.29
CA GLY A 84 8.82 11.97 3.49
C GLY A 84 8.37 11.20 2.24
N PRO A 85 7.95 11.85 1.14
CA PRO A 85 7.11 11.41 -0.02
C PRO A 85 7.10 9.96 -0.56
N ARG A 86 7.97 9.06 -0.10
CA ARG A 86 8.00 7.62 -0.43
C ARG A 86 6.89 6.77 0.18
N GLY A 87 6.06 7.32 1.07
CA GLY A 87 4.99 6.54 1.72
C GLY A 87 4.09 5.81 0.73
N GLY A 88 3.58 6.52 -0.28
CA GLY A 88 2.72 5.93 -1.31
C GLY A 88 3.46 4.89 -2.15
N VAL A 89 4.64 5.22 -2.67
CA VAL A 89 5.49 4.30 -3.46
C VAL A 89 5.78 3.01 -2.71
N PHE A 90 6.15 3.11 -1.43
CA PHE A 90 6.48 1.97 -0.59
C PHE A 90 5.25 1.08 -0.34
N VAL A 91 4.08 1.69 -0.11
CA VAL A 91 2.81 0.97 0.03
C VAL A 91 2.45 0.25 -1.27
N MET A 92 2.53 0.95 -2.41
CA MET A 92 2.24 0.36 -3.73
C MET A 92 3.18 -0.81 -4.05
N TYR A 93 4.47 -0.69 -3.71
CA TYR A 93 5.45 -1.77 -3.87
C TYR A 93 5.08 -3.01 -3.05
N ASN A 94 4.69 -2.83 -1.79
CA ASN A 94 4.28 -3.96 -0.95
C ASN A 94 2.99 -4.62 -1.45
N CYS A 95 2.05 -3.84 -1.97
CA CYS A 95 0.85 -4.37 -2.62
C CYS A 95 1.20 -5.21 -3.86
N ALA A 96 2.11 -4.72 -4.72
CA ALA A 96 2.59 -5.47 -5.88
C ALA A 96 3.32 -6.77 -5.48
N ARG A 97 4.11 -6.74 -4.39
CA ARG A 97 4.81 -7.92 -3.88
C ARG A 97 3.84 -9.04 -3.46
N LEU A 98 2.70 -8.70 -2.84
CA LEU A 98 1.65 -9.67 -2.55
C LEU A 98 1.03 -10.23 -3.83
N HIS A 99 0.81 -9.39 -4.85
CA HIS A 99 0.30 -9.87 -6.13
C HIS A 99 1.26 -10.87 -6.77
N THR A 100 2.55 -10.55 -6.86
CA THR A 100 3.59 -11.46 -7.40
C THR A 100 3.69 -12.77 -6.62
N LEU A 101 3.53 -12.73 -5.29
CA LEU A 101 3.49 -13.93 -4.45
C LEU A 101 2.35 -14.87 -4.90
N PHE A 102 1.12 -14.35 -4.97
CA PHE A 102 -0.04 -15.17 -5.33
C PHE A 102 0.02 -15.66 -6.77
N ASP A 103 0.43 -14.81 -7.69
CA ASP A 103 0.63 -15.17 -9.10
C ASP A 103 1.72 -16.25 -9.27
N SER A 104 2.77 -16.23 -8.44
CA SER A 104 3.77 -17.30 -8.42
C SER A 104 3.24 -18.61 -7.84
N TYR A 105 2.39 -18.54 -6.81
CA TYR A 105 1.71 -19.70 -6.25
C TYR A 105 0.74 -20.33 -7.25
N GLU A 106 -0.11 -19.52 -7.89
CA GLU A 106 -1.10 -19.95 -8.90
C GLU A 106 -0.42 -20.66 -10.07
N ARG A 107 0.65 -20.07 -10.64
CA ARG A 107 1.47 -20.77 -11.65
C ARG A 107 2.12 -22.06 -11.15
N GLY A 108 2.48 -22.11 -9.87
CA GLY A 108 3.02 -23.31 -9.24
C GLY A 108 1.98 -24.43 -9.19
N VAL A 109 0.73 -24.10 -8.87
CA VAL A 109 -0.39 -25.03 -8.91
C VAL A 109 -0.66 -25.53 -10.33
N GLU A 110 -0.71 -24.63 -11.32
CA GLU A 110 -0.90 -24.99 -12.74
C GLU A 110 0.16 -25.97 -13.26
N LYS A 111 1.39 -25.86 -12.74
CA LYS A 111 2.52 -26.74 -13.08
C LYS A 111 2.60 -28.01 -12.22
N GLY A 112 1.67 -28.22 -11.29
CA GLY A 112 1.66 -29.35 -10.37
C GLY A 112 2.75 -29.31 -9.29
N LEU A 113 3.39 -28.15 -9.07
CA LEU A 113 4.41 -27.96 -8.04
C LEU A 113 3.80 -27.88 -6.63
N TYR A 114 2.67 -27.19 -6.52
CA TYR A 114 1.94 -27.03 -5.26
C TYR A 114 0.52 -27.59 -5.41
N PRO A 115 -0.08 -28.14 -4.33
CA PRO A 115 -1.51 -28.44 -4.33
C PRO A 115 -2.32 -27.14 -4.29
N GLU A 116 -3.60 -27.22 -4.69
CA GLU A 116 -4.57 -26.15 -4.44
C GLU A 116 -4.71 -25.86 -2.93
N ILE A 117 -5.01 -24.61 -2.59
CA ILE A 117 -5.17 -24.22 -1.19
C ILE A 117 -6.45 -24.89 -0.65
N PRO A 118 -6.36 -25.73 0.39
CA PRO A 118 -7.54 -26.35 0.99
C PRO A 118 -8.40 -25.31 1.71
N GLU A 119 -9.60 -25.70 2.12
CA GLU A 119 -10.44 -24.84 2.95
C GLU A 119 -9.77 -24.54 4.29
N GLY A 120 -9.99 -23.34 4.84
CA GLY A 120 -9.41 -22.94 6.12
C GLY A 120 -9.79 -23.87 7.29
N SER A 121 -10.94 -24.54 7.20
CA SER A 121 -11.41 -25.55 8.18
C SER A 121 -10.52 -26.81 8.22
N GLN A 122 -9.75 -27.07 7.16
CA GLN A 122 -8.88 -28.24 7.02
C GLN A 122 -7.44 -27.94 7.43
N LEU A 123 -7.14 -26.70 7.80
CA LEU A 123 -5.80 -26.24 8.14
C LEU A 123 -5.60 -26.12 9.65
N ASP A 124 -4.40 -26.45 10.09
CA ASP A 124 -3.96 -26.22 11.46
C ASP A 124 -3.21 -24.89 11.55
N PHE A 125 -3.91 -23.84 11.99
CA PHE A 125 -3.33 -22.50 12.19
C PHE A 125 -2.34 -22.42 13.36
N SER A 126 -2.23 -23.45 14.21
CA SER A 126 -1.16 -23.52 15.23
C SER A 126 0.25 -23.63 14.62
N ALA A 127 0.34 -23.89 13.31
CA ALA A 127 1.57 -23.86 12.54
C ALA A 127 2.14 -22.43 12.32
N LEU A 128 1.34 -21.38 12.55
CA LEU A 128 1.82 -20.00 12.56
C LEU A 128 2.53 -19.71 13.89
N LYS A 129 3.84 -19.50 13.83
CA LYS A 129 4.74 -19.40 15.00
C LYS A 129 5.58 -18.14 14.99
N GLU A 130 5.63 -17.43 13.88
CA GLU A 130 6.47 -16.24 13.74
C GLU A 130 5.76 -15.06 14.38
N GLU A 131 6.48 -14.27 15.19
CA GLU A 131 5.92 -13.07 15.83
C GLU A 131 5.30 -12.10 14.82
N GLY A 132 5.89 -12.02 13.61
CA GLY A 132 5.36 -11.21 12.52
C GLY A 132 3.98 -11.63 12.03
N GLU A 133 3.61 -12.91 12.14
CA GLU A 133 2.28 -13.41 11.73
C GLU A 133 1.21 -12.85 12.67
N TRP A 134 1.47 -12.93 13.97
CA TRP A 134 0.59 -12.43 15.01
C TRP A 134 0.50 -10.90 15.01
N LEU A 135 1.63 -10.23 14.79
CA LEU A 135 1.68 -8.78 14.64
C LEU A 135 0.79 -8.33 13.47
N LEU A 136 0.91 -8.96 12.30
CA LEU A 136 0.07 -8.63 11.13
C LEU A 136 -1.42 -8.86 11.40
N LEU A 137 -1.75 -9.96 12.08
CA LEU A 137 -3.13 -10.29 12.41
C LEU A 137 -3.75 -9.30 13.41
N PHE A 138 -3.12 -9.12 14.57
CA PHE A 138 -3.71 -8.36 15.68
C PHE A 138 -3.64 -6.85 15.49
N ASN A 139 -2.59 -6.33 14.86
CA ASN A 139 -2.41 -4.88 14.75
C ASN A 139 -3.02 -4.30 13.47
N TYR A 140 -3.28 -5.14 12.46
CA TYR A 140 -3.73 -4.66 11.16
C TYR A 140 -5.02 -5.33 10.70
N LEU A 141 -5.09 -6.66 10.60
CA LEU A 141 -6.28 -7.32 10.06
C LEU A 141 -7.51 -7.17 10.95
N ILE A 142 -7.39 -7.51 12.23
CA ILE A 142 -8.52 -7.45 13.19
C ILE A 142 -9.08 -6.02 13.35
N PRO A 143 -8.27 -4.97 13.59
CA PRO A 143 -8.78 -3.62 13.83
C PRO A 143 -9.17 -2.87 12.54
N PHE A 144 -8.98 -3.45 11.35
CA PHE A 144 -9.14 -2.72 10.10
C PHE A 144 -10.57 -2.22 9.85
N SER A 145 -11.58 -3.04 10.13
CA SER A 145 -12.98 -2.64 9.94
C SER A 145 -13.34 -1.45 10.81
N GLU A 146 -12.94 -1.48 12.09
CA GLU A 146 -13.16 -0.37 13.01
C GLU A 146 -12.45 0.91 12.54
N LEU A 147 -11.23 0.80 12.03
CA LEU A 147 -10.51 1.94 11.46
C LEU A 147 -11.26 2.56 10.27
N LEU A 148 -11.81 1.73 9.38
CA LEU A 148 -12.61 2.19 8.24
C LEU A 148 -13.89 2.89 8.71
N ASP A 149 -14.62 2.29 9.66
CA ASP A 149 -15.83 2.86 10.23
C ASP A 149 -15.55 4.22 10.88
N GLN A 150 -14.50 4.32 11.70
CA GLN A 150 -14.08 5.57 12.34
C GLN A 150 -13.64 6.65 11.35
N SER A 151 -13.19 6.25 10.16
CA SER A 151 -12.81 7.16 9.08
C SER A 151 -14.04 7.65 8.28
N GLY A 152 -15.08 6.83 8.17
CA GLY A 152 -16.35 7.12 7.47
C GLY A 152 -17.40 7.85 8.31
N GLN A 153 -17.42 7.64 9.64
CA GLN A 153 -18.41 8.21 10.59
C GLN A 153 -18.56 9.73 10.53
N ALA A 154 -17.57 10.45 9.99
CA ALA A 154 -17.65 11.89 9.77
C ALA A 154 -18.78 12.33 8.80
N LEU A 155 -19.27 11.40 7.98
CA LEU A 155 -20.32 11.63 6.98
C LEU A 155 -21.74 11.40 7.53
N ASP A 156 -21.90 10.59 8.57
CA ASP A 156 -23.21 10.06 8.99
C ASP A 156 -23.80 10.70 10.26
N GLY A 157 -23.03 11.48 11.03
CA GLY A 157 -23.54 12.03 12.31
C GLY A 157 -24.75 12.98 12.18
N GLU A 158 -25.94 12.56 12.62
CA GLU A 158 -27.20 13.33 12.62
C GLU A 158 -27.22 14.53 13.61
N GLY A 159 -26.17 14.75 14.40
CA GLY A 159 -26.18 15.73 15.50
C GLY A 159 -25.01 16.74 15.58
N GLY A 160 -24.09 16.80 14.60
CA GLY A 160 -22.80 17.47 14.81
C GLY A 160 -22.38 18.46 13.73
N GLY A 161 -22.80 19.72 13.85
CA GLY A 161 -22.20 20.88 13.17
C GLY A 161 -22.17 20.88 11.63
N ALA A 162 -21.90 22.03 11.03
CA ALA A 162 -21.81 22.14 9.56
C ALA A 162 -20.52 21.53 8.98
N ARG A 163 -19.54 21.13 9.82
CA ARG A 163 -18.17 20.74 9.42
C ARG A 163 -17.95 19.24 9.48
N VAL A 164 -17.27 18.69 8.47
CA VAL A 164 -16.89 17.28 8.38
C VAL A 164 -15.41 17.15 8.66
N ASN A 165 -15.02 16.16 9.47
CA ASN A 165 -13.63 15.85 9.75
C ASN A 165 -13.25 14.50 9.13
N ILE A 166 -12.54 14.53 8.00
CA ILE A 166 -12.07 13.31 7.35
C ILE A 166 -10.67 12.97 7.87
N LYS A 167 -10.45 11.69 8.16
CA LYS A 167 -9.23 11.16 8.77
C LYS A 167 -8.32 10.44 7.75
N THR A 168 -8.16 10.99 6.56
CA THR A 168 -7.33 10.35 5.50
C THR A 168 -5.89 10.13 5.95
N GLU A 169 -5.38 10.99 6.84
CA GLU A 169 -4.03 10.88 7.38
C GLU A 169 -3.85 9.63 8.23
N GLN A 170 -4.92 9.14 8.86
CA GLN A 170 -4.87 7.90 9.64
C GLN A 170 -4.73 6.69 8.72
N ILE A 171 -5.47 6.66 7.60
CA ILE A 171 -5.35 5.61 6.59
C ILE A 171 -3.96 5.62 5.97
N CYS A 172 -3.41 6.79 5.60
CA CYS A 172 -2.05 6.88 5.06
C CYS A 172 -1.00 6.38 6.06
N LYS A 173 -1.09 6.78 7.34
CA LYS A 173 -0.17 6.32 8.40
C LYS A 173 -0.30 4.81 8.62
N PHE A 174 -1.53 4.30 8.67
CA PHE A 174 -1.83 2.88 8.82
C PHE A 174 -1.19 2.06 7.69
N LEU A 175 -1.41 2.44 6.44
CA LEU A 175 -0.82 1.78 5.27
C LEU A 175 0.71 1.78 5.32
N VAL A 176 1.32 2.91 5.69
CA VAL A 176 2.79 2.99 5.80
C VAL A 176 3.33 2.07 6.90
N SER A 177 2.69 2.04 8.07
CA SER A 177 3.09 1.17 9.17
C SER A 177 2.92 -0.31 8.80
N LEU A 178 1.76 -0.66 8.23
CA LEU A 178 1.50 -2.00 7.71
C LEU A 178 2.57 -2.43 6.71
N SER A 179 2.93 -1.57 5.76
CA SER A 179 3.95 -1.89 4.77
C SER A 179 5.33 -2.10 5.37
N LYS A 180 5.68 -1.41 6.47
CA LYS A 180 6.95 -1.62 7.16
C LYS A 180 6.98 -3.00 7.82
N ASP A 181 5.94 -3.34 8.55
CA ASP A 181 5.86 -4.59 9.29
C ASP A 181 5.71 -5.79 8.35
N PHE A 182 4.89 -5.66 7.30
CA PHE A 182 4.78 -6.67 6.25
C PHE A 182 6.11 -6.87 5.50
N SER A 183 6.80 -5.80 5.11
CA SER A 183 8.13 -5.90 4.49
C SER A 183 9.13 -6.64 5.38
N SER A 184 9.11 -6.33 6.69
CA SER A 184 9.97 -6.98 7.68
C SER A 184 9.65 -8.48 7.80
N TYR A 185 8.37 -8.82 7.94
CA TYR A 185 7.89 -10.20 8.00
C TYR A 185 8.28 -10.99 6.73
N TYR A 186 7.92 -10.47 5.55
CA TYR A 186 8.14 -11.15 4.28
C TYR A 186 9.62 -11.40 3.98
N ASN A 187 10.51 -10.49 4.41
CA ASN A 187 11.96 -10.69 4.22
C ASN A 187 12.54 -11.79 5.11
N ARG A 188 11.91 -12.10 6.25
CA ARG A 188 12.36 -13.14 7.19
C ARG A 188 11.76 -14.51 6.89
N VAL A 189 10.56 -14.53 6.30
CA VAL A 189 9.75 -15.73 6.18
C VAL A 189 9.63 -16.18 4.73
N HIS A 190 10.03 -17.43 4.48
CA HIS A 190 9.74 -18.10 3.21
C HIS A 190 8.29 -18.55 3.17
N VAL A 191 7.45 -17.80 2.45
CA VAL A 191 6.03 -18.15 2.27
C VAL A 191 5.91 -19.34 1.32
N LEU A 192 6.40 -19.21 0.09
CA LEU A 192 6.49 -20.31 -0.88
C LEU A 192 7.84 -21.01 -0.70
N GLY A 193 7.82 -22.13 0.02
CA GLY A 193 8.99 -22.97 0.29
C GLY A 193 9.11 -24.14 -0.69
N GLU A 194 9.96 -25.10 -0.34
CA GLU A 194 10.08 -26.36 -1.07
C GLU A 194 8.74 -27.12 -1.08
N PRO A 195 8.41 -27.81 -2.18
CA PRO A 195 7.12 -28.49 -2.37
C PRO A 195 7.04 -29.81 -1.58
N LEU A 196 7.33 -29.78 -0.28
CA LEU A 196 7.32 -30.96 0.59
C LEU A 196 5.99 -31.06 1.36
N PRO A 197 5.31 -32.22 1.36
CA PRO A 197 3.98 -32.36 1.97
C PRO A 197 3.85 -31.88 3.42
N HIS A 198 4.88 -32.11 4.24
CA HIS A 198 4.88 -31.70 5.64
C HIS A 198 5.04 -30.19 5.86
N LEU A 199 5.41 -29.42 4.83
CA LEU A 199 5.52 -27.96 4.88
C LEU A 199 4.24 -27.25 4.39
N PHE A 200 3.35 -27.97 3.70
CA PHE A 200 2.17 -27.37 3.06
C PHE A 200 1.21 -26.72 4.05
N ASN A 201 0.95 -27.33 5.21
CA ASN A 201 0.02 -26.74 6.17
C ASN A 201 0.46 -25.32 6.57
N GLN A 202 1.74 -25.13 6.93
CA GLN A 202 2.25 -23.81 7.31
C GLN A 202 2.22 -22.83 6.13
N MET A 203 2.63 -23.26 4.93
CA MET A 203 2.56 -22.45 3.71
C MET A 203 1.13 -21.96 3.45
N PHE A 204 0.14 -22.85 3.53
CA PHE A 204 -1.26 -22.50 3.30
C PHE A 204 -1.80 -21.56 4.38
N CYS A 205 -1.50 -21.79 5.66
CA CYS A 205 -1.86 -20.84 6.73
C CYS A 205 -1.30 -19.43 6.46
N ARG A 206 -0.04 -19.34 6.02
CA ARG A 206 0.58 -18.05 5.63
C ARG A 206 -0.11 -17.43 4.41
N LEU A 207 -0.46 -18.23 3.40
CA LEU A 207 -1.18 -17.74 2.23
C LEU A 207 -2.58 -17.21 2.60
N TYR A 208 -3.29 -17.82 3.55
CA TYR A 208 -4.56 -17.28 4.06
C TYR A 208 -4.36 -15.91 4.75
N LEU A 209 -3.37 -15.80 5.65
CA LEU A 209 -3.03 -14.55 6.31
C LEU A 209 -2.73 -13.44 5.29
N LEU A 210 -1.89 -13.75 4.30
CA LEU A 210 -1.45 -12.79 3.29
C LEU A 210 -2.53 -12.47 2.26
N ARG A 211 -3.51 -13.37 2.04
CA ARG A 211 -4.67 -13.10 1.19
C ARG A 211 -5.57 -12.06 1.85
N ALA A 212 -5.86 -12.22 3.13
CA ALA A 212 -6.60 -11.23 3.91
C ALA A 212 -5.85 -9.88 3.91
N LEU A 213 -4.52 -9.89 4.03
CA LEU A 213 -3.72 -8.68 3.97
C LEU A 213 -3.79 -7.98 2.60
N ARG A 214 -3.82 -8.75 1.50
CA ARG A 214 -4.00 -8.23 0.14
C ARG A 214 -5.36 -7.54 -0.01
N GLU A 215 -6.44 -8.16 0.48
CA GLU A 215 -7.78 -7.57 0.47
C GLU A 215 -7.87 -6.29 1.29
N LEU A 216 -7.19 -6.26 2.45
CA LEU A 216 -7.04 -5.07 3.27
C LEU A 216 -6.30 -3.95 2.51
N TYR A 217 -5.16 -4.25 1.87
CA TYR A 217 -4.44 -3.27 1.05
C TYR A 217 -5.33 -2.68 -0.03
N HIS A 218 -6.03 -3.55 -0.78
CA HIS A 218 -6.92 -3.11 -1.86
C HIS A 218 -8.03 -2.21 -1.33
N SER A 219 -8.69 -2.61 -0.24
CA SER A 219 -9.78 -1.84 0.37
C SER A 219 -9.28 -0.48 0.87
N ALA A 220 -8.15 -0.45 1.59
CA ALA A 220 -7.58 0.79 2.11
C ALA A 220 -7.08 1.73 1.00
N LEU A 221 -6.45 1.20 -0.06
CA LEU A 221 -6.01 1.99 -1.20
C LEU A 221 -7.18 2.55 -2.01
N ASP A 222 -8.29 1.79 -2.12
CA ASP A 222 -9.50 2.23 -2.79
C ASP A 222 -10.12 3.45 -2.09
N THR A 223 -10.07 3.52 -0.75
CA THR A 223 -10.50 4.73 0.00
C THR A 223 -9.70 5.99 -0.36
N LEU A 224 -8.48 5.82 -0.89
CA LEU A 224 -7.62 6.91 -1.36
C LEU A 224 -7.73 7.11 -2.88
N ASN A 225 -8.64 6.41 -3.57
CA ASN A 225 -8.76 6.35 -5.02
C ASN A 225 -7.42 5.98 -5.68
N LEU A 226 -6.74 4.97 -5.14
CA LEU A 226 -5.51 4.41 -5.68
C LEU A 226 -5.74 2.97 -6.14
N PRO A 227 -5.62 2.67 -7.44
CA PRO A 227 -5.74 1.30 -7.91
C PRO A 227 -4.52 0.49 -7.45
N PRO A 228 -4.68 -0.77 -7.02
CA PRO A 228 -3.55 -1.64 -6.73
C PRO A 228 -2.73 -1.89 -8.00
N ILE A 229 -1.41 -1.96 -7.85
CA ILE A 229 -0.51 -2.33 -8.95
C ILE A 229 -0.25 -3.83 -8.89
N ARG A 230 -0.30 -4.49 -10.06
CA ARG A 230 -0.09 -5.94 -10.18
C ARG A 230 1.39 -6.34 -10.08
N GLN A 231 2.30 -5.50 -10.56
CA GLN A 231 3.73 -5.82 -10.54
C GLN A 231 4.59 -4.55 -10.56
N LEU A 232 5.75 -4.63 -9.92
CA LEU A 232 6.80 -3.61 -9.87
C LEU A 232 8.17 -4.29 -9.92
#